data_AF-A0A2A5H228-F1
#
_entry.id   AF-A0A2A5H228-F1
#
_cell.length_a   1.000
_cell.length_b   1.000
_cell.length_c   1.000
_cell.angle_alpha   90.00
_cell.angle_beta   90.00
_cell.angle_gamma   90.00
#
_symmetry.space_group_name_H-M   'P 1'
#
loop_
_entity.id
_entity.type
_entity.pdbx_description
1 polymer ?
#
loop_
_entity_poly.entity_id
_entity_poly.type
_entity_poly.pdbx_seq_one_letter_code
_entity_poly.pdbx_strand_id
1 'polypeptide(L)'
;MFPTATIVFREILEVSLVLGIVMAATQGMPRRGLMVALGLAIGIAGSVLIAFFTDSISDAIEGMGQEIFNACIMFIAVGFLSWTVIWMKRHGRDLAKHLGAVGEDVATGRKSLYVLVGVIALATFREGAEIALFTYGMAASGAYSFSEIMMGGLMGVIGGSIVGAMLYFGLLKTVKRYLFTVTSWMLIILTAGMAAQGANFLIAAGVLPELMSQVWDTSAFIPGHGFVGETLSVLIGYTPRPTGMELVFYCSVLFSVGLTYKLIGSAKPKLALQSVAVGVPAE
;
A
#
# COMPACT_ATOMS: atom_id res chain seq x y z
N MET A 1 15.44 1.00 5.48
CA MET A 1 15.26 1.15 4.01
C MET A 1 14.15 0.27 3.37
N PHE A 2 14.05 -1.04 3.64
CA PHE A 2 13.06 -1.89 2.93
C PHE A 2 11.56 -1.68 3.25
N PRO A 3 11.09 -1.12 4.39
CA PRO A 3 9.66 -0.87 4.57
C PRO A 3 9.18 0.16 3.55
N THR A 4 9.91 1.28 3.48
CA THR A 4 9.69 2.36 2.51
C THR A 4 9.77 1.84 1.08
N ALA A 5 10.76 0.99 0.77
CA ALA A 5 10.86 0.39 -0.56
C ALA A 5 9.64 -0.45 -0.92
N THR A 6 9.14 -1.28 -0.01
CA THR A 6 7.99 -2.17 -0.25
C THR A 6 6.70 -1.37 -0.45
N ILE A 7 6.48 -0.35 0.38
CA ILE A 7 5.32 0.55 0.27
C ILE A 7 5.38 1.31 -1.06
N VAL A 8 6.47 2.04 -1.32
CA VAL A 8 6.62 2.85 -2.53
C VAL A 8 6.57 1.99 -3.79
N PHE A 9 7.19 0.81 -3.78
CA PHE A 9 7.10 -0.16 -4.88
C PHE A 9 5.64 -0.50 -5.21
N ARG A 10 4.83 -0.76 -4.18
CA ARG A 10 3.43 -1.15 -4.31
C ARG A 10 2.59 0.01 -4.85
N GLU A 11 2.77 1.21 -4.32
CA GLU A 11 2.06 2.40 -4.80
C GLU A 11 2.42 2.74 -6.27
N ILE A 12 3.70 2.65 -6.63
CA ILE A 12 4.16 2.89 -8.00
C ILE A 12 3.67 1.80 -8.96
N LEU A 13 3.57 0.54 -8.51
CA LEU A 13 2.92 -0.52 -9.28
C LEU A 13 1.45 -0.22 -9.55
N GLU A 14 0.72 0.31 -8.57
CA GLU A 14 -0.69 0.67 -8.72
C GLU A 14 -0.86 1.82 -9.72
N VAL A 15 -0.06 2.89 -9.60
CA VAL A 15 -0.02 3.96 -10.61
C VAL A 15 0.30 3.40 -12.00
N SER A 16 1.31 2.53 -12.11
CA SER A 16 1.71 1.92 -13.38
C SER A 16 0.60 1.07 -13.99
N LEU A 17 -0.21 0.38 -13.18
CA LEU A 17 -1.37 -0.36 -13.67
C LEU A 17 -2.47 0.56 -14.16
N VAL A 18 -2.79 1.64 -13.43
CA VAL A 18 -3.78 2.63 -13.86
C VAL A 18 -3.37 3.21 -15.22
N LEU A 19 -2.11 3.66 -15.32
CA LEU A 19 -1.54 4.15 -16.57
C LEU A 19 -1.60 3.09 -17.67
N GLY A 20 -1.26 1.84 -17.36
CA GLY A 20 -1.28 0.73 -18.32
C GLY A 20 -2.69 0.40 -18.84
N ILE A 21 -3.70 0.38 -17.96
CA ILE A 21 -5.11 0.17 -18.34
C ILE A 21 -5.57 1.30 -19.26
N VAL A 22 -5.30 2.55 -18.88
CA VAL A 22 -5.70 3.72 -19.66
C VAL A 22 -4.98 3.76 -21.01
N MET A 23 -3.68 3.50 -21.04
CA MET A 23 -2.89 3.43 -22.26
C MET A 23 -3.32 2.30 -23.18
N ALA A 24 -3.78 1.17 -22.63
CA ALA A 24 -4.35 0.08 -23.40
C ALA A 24 -5.75 0.44 -23.97
N ALA A 25 -6.61 1.06 -23.16
CA ALA A 25 -7.96 1.43 -23.56
C ALA A 25 -8.00 2.59 -24.58
N THR A 26 -6.99 3.46 -24.58
CA THR A 26 -6.87 4.61 -25.50
C THR A 26 -5.97 4.33 -26.70
N GLN A 27 -5.72 3.06 -27.04
CA GLN A 27 -4.94 2.70 -28.23
C GLN A 27 -5.54 3.27 -29.51
N GLY A 28 -4.67 3.85 -30.36
CA GLY A 28 -5.06 4.48 -31.62
C GLY A 28 -5.38 5.99 -31.55
N MET A 29 -5.48 6.58 -30.35
CA MET A 29 -5.81 8.00 -30.21
C MET A 29 -4.59 8.94 -30.38
N PRO A 30 -4.69 10.02 -31.18
CA PRO A 30 -3.64 11.05 -31.26
C PRO A 30 -3.51 11.80 -29.92
N ARG A 31 -2.27 12.17 -29.53
CA ARG A 31 -1.95 12.92 -28.30
C ARG A 31 -2.24 12.22 -26.97
N ARG A 32 -2.66 10.94 -26.95
CA ARG A 32 -2.91 10.19 -25.72
C ARG A 32 -1.74 10.22 -24.72
N GLY A 33 -0.50 10.06 -25.21
CA GLY A 33 0.69 10.04 -24.36
C GLY A 33 0.93 11.38 -23.66
N LEU A 34 0.65 12.49 -24.35
CA LEU A 34 0.74 13.83 -23.77
C LEU A 34 -0.32 14.06 -22.68
N MET A 35 -1.55 13.61 -22.91
CA MET A 35 -2.63 13.72 -21.92
C MET A 35 -2.36 12.85 -20.69
N VAL A 36 -1.83 11.65 -20.90
CA VAL A 36 -1.42 10.74 -19.82
C VAL A 36 -0.29 11.36 -19.01
N ALA A 37 0.74 11.91 -19.68
CA ALA A 37 1.84 12.60 -19.02
C ALA A 37 1.36 13.85 -18.26
N LEU A 38 0.40 14.60 -18.81
CA LEU A 38 -0.18 15.76 -18.16
C LEU A 38 -0.93 15.36 -16.88
N GLY A 39 -1.77 14.32 -16.93
CA GLY A 39 -2.47 13.81 -15.76
C GLY A 39 -1.48 13.34 -14.68
N LEU A 40 -0.46 12.57 -15.09
CA LEU A 40 0.60 12.11 -14.18
C LEU A 40 1.33 13.29 -13.52
N ALA A 41 1.71 14.31 -14.29
CA ALA A 41 2.39 15.49 -13.78
C ALA A 41 1.53 16.28 -12.78
N ILE A 42 0.22 16.45 -13.07
CA ILE A 42 -0.71 17.12 -12.16
C ILE A 42 -0.85 16.32 -10.86
N GLY A 43 -0.99 14.99 -10.96
CA GLY A 43 -1.10 14.14 -9.77
C GLY A 43 0.14 14.19 -8.89
N ILE A 44 1.34 14.10 -9.50
CA ILE A 44 2.62 14.23 -8.79
C ILE A 44 2.75 15.61 -8.14
N ALA A 45 2.41 16.68 -8.86
CA ALA A 45 2.44 18.03 -8.30
C ALA A 45 1.51 18.16 -7.08
N GLY A 46 0.31 17.58 -7.15
CA GLY A 46 -0.61 17.53 -6.01
C GLY A 46 -0.07 16.72 -4.83
N SER A 47 0.60 15.59 -5.05
CA SER A 47 1.16 14.81 -3.95
C SER A 47 2.36 15.49 -3.29
N VAL A 48 3.19 16.19 -4.08
CA VAL A 48 4.29 17.02 -3.55
C VAL A 48 3.75 18.17 -2.71
N LEU A 49 2.62 18.76 -3.10
CA LEU A 49 1.94 19.79 -2.31
C LEU A 49 1.53 19.26 -0.94
N ILE A 50 0.95 18.05 -0.86
CA ILE A 50 0.63 17.41 0.43
C ILE A 50 1.90 17.19 1.25
N ALA A 51 2.95 16.64 0.64
CA ALA A 51 4.22 16.40 1.34
C ALA A 51 4.77 17.68 1.97
N PHE A 52 4.74 18.81 1.25
CA PHE A 52 5.21 20.11 1.74
C PHE A 52 4.43 20.62 2.97
N PHE A 53 3.12 20.37 3.05
CA PHE A 53 2.31 20.81 4.18
C PHE A 53 2.32 19.84 5.37
N THR A 54 2.98 18.67 5.25
CA THR A 54 2.88 17.65 6.30
C THR A 54 3.60 18.07 7.58
N ASP A 55 4.73 18.77 7.48
CA ASP A 55 5.47 19.29 8.64
C ASP A 55 4.61 20.29 9.44
N SER A 56 3.97 21.25 8.75
CA SER A 56 3.12 22.26 9.40
C SER A 56 1.87 21.67 10.08
N ILE A 57 1.37 20.52 9.61
CA ILE A 57 0.24 19.82 10.22
C ILE A 57 0.66 19.16 11.54
N SER A 58 1.91 18.70 11.64
CA SER A 58 2.39 18.02 12.85
C SER A 58 2.93 18.97 13.91
N ASP A 59 3.56 20.08 13.53
CA ASP A 59 4.01 21.10 14.49
C ASP A 59 2.83 21.69 15.28
N ALA A 60 1.62 21.68 14.71
CA ALA A 60 0.38 22.10 15.38
C ALA A 60 -0.11 21.13 16.48
N ILE A 61 0.53 19.96 16.63
CA ILE A 61 0.14 18.90 17.57
C ILE A 61 1.15 18.78 18.75
N GLU A 62 2.19 19.62 18.80
CA GLU A 62 3.19 19.59 19.88
C GLU A 62 2.58 19.85 21.28
N GLY A 63 2.70 18.85 22.18
CA GLY A 63 2.19 18.93 23.56
C GLY A 63 1.93 17.61 24.27
N MET A 64 2.04 16.46 23.58
CA MET A 64 1.93 15.12 24.18
C MET A 64 3.31 14.49 24.44
N GLY A 65 3.42 13.64 25.47
CA GLY A 65 4.65 12.88 25.75
C GLY A 65 5.11 12.09 24.53
N GLN A 66 6.42 12.15 24.24
CA GLN A 66 7.04 11.65 23.00
C GLN A 66 6.69 10.18 22.71
N GLU A 67 6.68 9.33 23.74
CA GLU A 67 6.35 7.90 23.61
C GLU A 67 4.89 7.64 23.23
N ILE A 68 3.93 8.36 23.84
CA ILE A 68 2.49 8.21 23.53
C ILE A 68 2.21 8.74 22.12
N PHE A 69 2.82 9.86 21.75
CA PHE A 69 2.71 10.42 20.41
C PHE A 69 3.22 9.43 19.35
N ASN A 70 4.41 8.86 19.56
CA ASN A 70 4.98 7.84 18.68
C ASN A 70 4.09 6.59 18.56
N ALA A 71 3.53 6.12 19.68
CA ALA A 71 2.57 5.02 19.67
C ALA A 71 1.32 5.35 18.84
N CYS A 72 0.74 6.54 19.03
CA CYS A 72 -0.43 6.99 18.28
C CYS A 72 -0.18 7.01 16.77
N ILE A 73 0.94 7.61 16.33
CA ILE A 73 1.33 7.62 14.91
C ILE A 73 1.45 6.20 14.38
N MET A 74 2.10 5.30 15.13
CA MET A 74 2.30 3.92 14.71
C MET A 74 0.96 3.18 14.53
N PHE A 75 0.01 3.34 15.47
CA PHE A 75 -1.30 2.70 15.36
C PHE A 75 -2.19 3.32 14.28
N ILE A 76 -2.10 4.64 14.05
CA ILE A 76 -2.76 5.29 12.91
C ILE A 76 -2.21 4.72 11.60
N ALA A 77 -0.90 4.59 11.46
CA ALA A 77 -0.27 3.99 10.29
C ALA A 77 -0.69 2.52 10.09
N VAL A 78 -0.79 1.74 11.17
CA VAL A 78 -1.29 0.35 11.14
C VAL A 78 -2.73 0.29 10.63
N GLY A 79 -3.62 1.13 11.15
CA GLY A 79 -5.00 1.22 10.69
C GLY A 79 -5.11 1.62 9.22
N PHE A 80 -4.32 2.62 8.82
CA PHE A 80 -4.27 3.11 7.46
C PHE A 80 -3.76 2.04 6.46
N LEU A 81 -2.64 1.35 6.74
CA LEU A 81 -2.15 0.24 5.92
C LEU A 81 -3.14 -0.92 5.83
N SER A 82 -3.73 -1.29 6.96
CA SER A 82 -4.73 -2.36 7.01
C SER A 82 -5.91 -2.01 6.10
N TRP A 83 -6.38 -0.77 6.18
CA TRP A 83 -7.46 -0.26 5.35
C TRP A 83 -7.11 -0.29 3.86
N THR A 84 -5.95 0.23 3.43
CA THR A 84 -5.58 0.30 2.01
C THR A 84 -5.39 -1.08 1.39
N VAL A 85 -4.80 -2.03 2.13
CA VAL A 85 -4.65 -3.42 1.69
C VAL A 85 -6.02 -4.09 1.52
N ILE A 86 -6.93 -3.93 2.49
CA ILE A 86 -8.27 -4.53 2.46
C ILE A 86 -9.12 -3.88 1.36
N TRP A 87 -9.06 -2.55 1.22
CA TRP A 87 -9.82 -1.80 0.23
C TRP A 87 -9.43 -2.21 -1.19
N MET A 88 -8.13 -2.31 -1.47
CA MET A 88 -7.63 -2.71 -2.79
C MET A 88 -8.04 -4.14 -3.14
N LYS A 89 -7.99 -5.05 -2.15
CA LYS A 89 -8.46 -6.43 -2.32
C LYS A 89 -9.93 -6.51 -2.73
N ARG A 90 -10.76 -5.62 -2.17
CA ARG A 90 -12.21 -5.59 -2.38
C ARG A 90 -12.62 -4.87 -3.67
N HIS A 91 -12.08 -3.68 -3.91
CA HIS A 91 -12.56 -2.78 -4.96
C HIS A 91 -11.61 -2.64 -6.16
N GLY A 92 -10.38 -3.15 -6.08
CA GLY A 92 -9.38 -2.98 -7.14
C GLY A 92 -9.82 -3.51 -8.51
N ARG A 93 -10.62 -4.59 -8.54
CA ARG A 93 -11.16 -5.15 -9.79
C ARG A 93 -12.19 -4.24 -10.44
N ASP A 94 -13.07 -3.63 -9.65
CA ASP A 94 -14.11 -2.76 -10.16
C ASP A 94 -13.54 -1.40 -10.58
N LEU A 95 -12.54 -0.90 -9.84
CA LEU A 95 -11.76 0.26 -10.25
C LEU A 95 -11.07 0.02 -11.60
N ALA A 96 -10.40 -1.13 -11.77
CA ALA A 96 -9.73 -1.48 -13.03
C ALA A 96 -10.72 -1.55 -14.21
N LYS A 97 -11.91 -2.14 -14.02
CA LYS A 97 -12.98 -2.16 -15.03
C LYS A 97 -13.47 -0.75 -15.36
N HIS A 98 -13.71 0.07 -14.35
CA HIS A 98 -14.19 1.42 -14.53
C HIS A 98 -13.19 2.28 -15.29
N LEU A 99 -11.89 2.20 -14.94
CA LEU A 99 -10.81 2.87 -15.66
C LEU A 99 -10.72 2.43 -17.12
N GLY A 100 -10.88 1.13 -17.39
CA GLY A 100 -10.94 0.61 -18.75
C GLY A 100 -12.11 1.18 -19.53
N ALA A 101 -13.31 1.19 -18.94
CA ALA A 101 -14.52 1.74 -19.56
C ALA A 101 -14.41 3.26 -19.83
N VAL A 102 -13.83 4.02 -18.90
CA VAL A 102 -13.57 5.46 -19.12
C VAL A 102 -12.58 5.66 -20.26
N GLY A 103 -11.51 4.86 -20.32
CA GLY A 103 -10.55 4.92 -21.43
C GLY A 103 -11.19 4.59 -22.78
N GLU A 104 -12.07 3.60 -22.84
CA GLU A 104 -12.81 3.23 -24.05
C GLU A 104 -13.83 4.29 -24.47
N ASP A 105 -14.55 4.89 -23.52
CA ASP A 105 -15.46 6.01 -23.78
C ASP A 105 -14.73 7.22 -24.35
N VAL A 106 -13.52 7.50 -23.86
CA VAL A 106 -12.66 8.55 -24.41
C VAL A 106 -12.17 8.15 -25.80
N ALA A 107 -11.74 6.91 -26.01
CA ALA A 107 -11.29 6.38 -27.30
C ALA A 107 -12.37 6.46 -28.39
N THR A 108 -13.63 6.21 -28.03
CA THR A 108 -14.79 6.25 -28.93
C THR A 108 -15.41 7.64 -29.07
N GLY A 109 -14.84 8.67 -28.41
CA GLY A 109 -15.33 10.04 -28.47
C GLY A 109 -16.59 10.32 -27.65
N ARG A 110 -17.08 9.35 -26.85
CA ARG A 110 -18.22 9.52 -25.94
C ARG A 110 -17.88 10.41 -24.74
N LYS A 111 -16.60 10.50 -24.37
CA LYS A 111 -16.09 11.38 -23.30
C LYS A 111 -14.91 12.21 -23.77
N SER A 112 -14.74 13.37 -23.14
CA SER A 112 -13.63 14.29 -23.44
C SER A 112 -12.29 13.73 -22.98
N LEU A 113 -11.22 14.03 -23.74
CA LEU A 113 -9.83 13.74 -23.34
C LEU A 113 -9.46 14.32 -21.97
N TYR A 114 -10.10 15.41 -21.53
CA TYR A 114 -9.84 15.98 -20.20
C TYR A 114 -10.29 15.09 -19.05
N VAL A 115 -11.29 14.23 -19.27
CA VAL A 115 -11.70 13.22 -18.27
C VAL A 115 -10.55 12.24 -18.02
N LEU A 116 -9.80 11.89 -19.07
CA LEU A 116 -8.61 11.05 -18.97
C LEU A 116 -7.55 11.66 -18.06
N VAL A 117 -7.27 12.95 -18.28
CA VAL A 117 -6.30 13.73 -17.49
C VAL A 117 -6.72 13.75 -16.03
N GLY A 118 -8.00 14.05 -15.76
CA GLY A 118 -8.53 14.12 -14.39
C GLY A 118 -8.46 12.78 -13.66
N VAL A 119 -8.82 11.69 -14.32
CA VAL A 119 -8.77 10.34 -13.72
C VAL A 119 -7.34 9.92 -13.39
N ILE A 120 -6.39 10.16 -14.30
CA ILE A 120 -4.98 9.86 -14.05
C ILE A 120 -4.43 10.76 -12.94
N ALA A 121 -4.73 12.06 -12.98
CA ALA A 121 -4.30 13.01 -11.96
C ALA A 121 -4.80 12.61 -10.57
N LEU A 122 -6.07 12.26 -10.42
CA LEU A 122 -6.65 11.83 -9.15
C LEU A 122 -6.07 10.51 -8.66
N ALA A 123 -5.87 9.54 -9.56
CA ALA A 123 -5.28 8.26 -9.21
C ALA A 123 -3.83 8.44 -8.73
N THR A 124 -3.00 9.15 -9.51
CA THR A 124 -1.62 9.45 -9.14
C THR A 124 -1.54 10.31 -7.88
N PHE A 125 -2.41 11.31 -7.72
CA PHE A 125 -2.48 12.14 -6.53
C PHE A 125 -2.77 11.30 -5.28
N ARG A 126 -3.73 10.38 -5.35
CA ARG A 126 -4.05 9.49 -4.24
C ARG A 126 -2.84 8.65 -3.84
N GLU A 127 -2.25 7.87 -4.75
CA GLU A 127 -1.14 7.00 -4.37
C GLU A 127 0.08 7.82 -3.93
N GLY A 128 0.32 8.97 -4.56
CA GLY A 128 1.38 9.90 -4.16
C GLY A 128 1.15 10.49 -2.77
N ALA A 129 -0.10 10.80 -2.40
CA ALA A 129 -0.46 11.24 -1.06
C ALA A 129 -0.25 10.13 -0.02
N GLU A 130 -0.57 8.88 -0.36
CA GLU A 130 -0.26 7.73 0.52
C GLU A 130 1.26 7.64 0.75
N ILE A 131 2.07 7.70 -0.31
CA ILE A 131 3.55 7.71 -0.19
C ILE A 131 4.02 8.85 0.71
N ALA A 132 3.52 10.07 0.52
CA ALA A 132 3.91 11.24 1.29
C ALA A 132 3.59 11.06 2.78
N LEU A 133 2.35 10.68 3.11
CA LEU A 133 1.90 10.48 4.49
C LEU A 133 2.64 9.33 5.18
N PHE A 134 2.93 8.24 4.46
CA PHE A 134 3.71 7.13 5.02
C PHE A 134 5.16 7.53 5.28
N THR A 135 5.78 8.21 4.31
CA THR A 135 7.15 8.70 4.43
C THR A 135 7.28 9.62 5.62
N TYR A 136 6.30 10.51 5.80
CA TYR A 136 6.21 11.37 6.96
C TYR A 136 6.05 10.59 8.26
N GLY A 137 5.08 9.67 8.36
CA GLY A 137 4.86 8.88 9.57
C GLY A 137 6.09 8.08 9.99
N MET A 138 6.85 7.54 9.03
CA MET A 138 8.14 6.89 9.28
C MET A 138 9.19 7.87 9.79
N ALA A 139 9.32 9.06 9.19
CA ALA A 139 10.25 10.08 9.65
C ALA A 139 9.89 10.58 11.06
N ALA A 140 8.62 10.85 11.32
CA ALA A 140 8.10 11.33 12.60
C ALA A 140 8.30 10.31 13.74
N SER A 141 8.20 9.01 13.44
CA SER A 141 8.45 7.96 14.44
C SER A 141 9.91 7.92 14.96
N GLY A 142 10.86 8.56 14.26
CA GLY A 142 12.29 8.50 14.57
C GLY A 142 12.93 7.12 14.38
N ALA A 143 12.16 6.10 13.99
CA ALA A 143 12.63 4.73 13.85
C ALA A 143 13.56 4.50 12.65
N TYR A 144 13.55 5.40 11.67
CA TYR A 144 14.34 5.29 10.44
C TYR A 144 15.07 6.60 10.13
N SER A 145 16.32 6.49 9.67
CA SER A 145 17.07 7.66 9.23
C SER A 145 16.56 8.20 7.88
N PHE A 146 16.71 9.51 7.66
CA PHE A 146 16.28 10.16 6.41
C PHE A 146 16.91 9.50 5.16
N SER A 147 18.17 9.10 5.24
CA SER A 147 18.88 8.43 4.13
C SER A 147 18.27 7.06 3.80
N GLU A 148 17.86 6.30 4.81
CA GLU A 148 17.20 5.01 4.61
C GLU A 148 15.82 5.13 3.98
N ILE A 149 15.06 6.15 4.38
CA ILE A 149 13.75 6.47 3.82
C ILE A 149 13.91 6.85 2.35
N MET A 150 14.83 7.78 2.03
CA MET A 150 15.08 8.21 0.65
C MET A 150 15.58 7.08 -0.25
N MET A 151 16.54 6.28 0.23
CA MET A 151 17.08 5.17 -0.54
C MET A 151 16.03 4.07 -0.75
N GLY A 152 15.23 3.78 0.28
CA GLY A 152 14.09 2.87 0.16
C GLY A 152 13.08 3.37 -0.87
N GLY A 153 12.68 4.65 -0.78
CA GLY A 153 11.76 5.26 -1.73
C GLY A 153 12.27 5.20 -3.17
N LEU A 154 13.54 5.53 -3.41
CA LEU A 154 14.15 5.46 -4.74
C LEU A 154 14.13 4.02 -5.30
N MET A 155 14.51 3.03 -4.49
CA MET A 155 14.44 1.61 -4.88
C MET A 155 13.01 1.19 -5.20
N GLY A 156 12.03 1.65 -4.42
CA GLY A 156 10.61 1.40 -4.66
C GLY A 156 10.14 1.98 -6.00
N VAL A 157 10.50 3.24 -6.29
CA VAL A 157 10.16 3.91 -7.56
C VAL A 157 10.77 3.18 -8.75
N ILE A 158 12.07 2.86 -8.68
CA ILE A 158 12.78 2.18 -9.77
C ILE A 158 12.18 0.79 -9.99
N GLY A 159 12.06 -0.02 -8.93
CA GLY A 159 11.51 -1.37 -9.01
C GLY A 159 10.07 -1.38 -9.50
N GLY A 160 9.23 -0.49 -8.97
CA GLY A 160 7.82 -0.39 -9.30
C GLY A 160 7.63 0.03 -10.76
N SER A 161 8.44 0.98 -11.25
CA SER A 161 8.39 1.43 -12.64
C SER A 161 8.83 0.35 -13.61
N ILE A 162 9.89 -0.41 -13.29
CA ILE A 162 10.38 -1.52 -14.12
C ILE A 162 9.31 -2.60 -14.24
N VAL A 163 8.81 -3.09 -13.09
CA VAL A 163 7.79 -4.14 -13.09
C VAL A 163 6.49 -3.63 -13.72
N GLY A 164 6.11 -2.39 -13.45
CA GLY A 164 4.98 -1.71 -14.08
C GLY A 164 5.07 -1.69 -15.61
N ALA A 165 6.22 -1.31 -16.15
CA ALA A 165 6.49 -1.34 -17.59
C ALA A 165 6.40 -2.77 -18.15
N MET A 166 6.98 -3.76 -17.47
CA MET A 166 6.88 -5.18 -17.87
C MET A 166 5.41 -5.67 -17.89
N LEU A 167 4.58 -5.22 -16.95
CA LEU A 167 3.16 -5.54 -16.89
C LEU A 167 2.36 -4.89 -18.02
N TYR A 168 2.75 -3.67 -18.43
CA TYR A 168 2.18 -2.94 -19.56
C TYR A 168 2.49 -3.62 -20.90
N PHE A 169 3.75 -4.00 -21.14
CA PHE A 169 4.15 -4.74 -22.35
C PHE A 169 3.66 -6.20 -22.36
N GLY A 170 2.99 -6.64 -21.31
CA GLY A 170 2.40 -7.98 -21.24
C GLY A 170 3.39 -9.10 -20.91
N LEU A 171 4.64 -8.77 -20.57
CA LEU A 171 5.70 -9.72 -20.24
C LEU A 171 5.41 -10.53 -18.96
N LEU A 172 4.53 -10.01 -18.08
CA LEU A 172 4.20 -10.61 -16.78
C LEU A 172 2.72 -11.00 -16.64
N LYS A 173 2.00 -11.26 -17.74
CA LYS A 173 0.55 -11.58 -17.71
C LYS A 173 0.17 -12.68 -16.70
N THR A 174 0.93 -13.77 -16.66
CA THR A 174 0.67 -14.92 -15.76
C THR A 174 1.02 -14.61 -14.29
N VAL A 175 2.02 -13.76 -14.05
CA VAL A 175 2.55 -13.47 -12.71
C VAL A 175 1.78 -12.35 -12.00
N LYS A 176 0.99 -11.53 -12.72
CA LYS A 176 0.14 -10.45 -12.18
C LYS A 176 -0.55 -10.83 -10.88
N ARG A 177 -1.27 -11.96 -10.86
CA ARG A 177 -2.01 -12.42 -9.66
C ARG A 177 -1.10 -12.70 -8.47
N TYR A 178 0.07 -13.27 -8.71
CA TYR A 178 1.03 -13.62 -7.67
C TYR A 178 1.70 -12.36 -7.12
N LEU A 179 2.11 -11.42 -7.97
CA LEU A 179 2.70 -10.14 -7.55
C LEU A 179 1.82 -9.43 -6.52
N PHE A 180 0.55 -9.18 -6.85
CA PHE A 180 -0.37 -8.53 -5.91
C PHE A 180 -0.61 -9.32 -4.63
N THR A 181 -0.65 -10.65 -4.73
CA THR A 181 -0.88 -11.48 -3.54
C THR A 181 0.34 -11.45 -2.61
N VAL A 182 1.54 -11.56 -3.16
CA VAL A 182 2.80 -11.53 -2.39
C VAL A 182 3.01 -10.17 -1.77
N THR A 183 2.89 -9.08 -2.52
CA THR A 183 3.07 -7.72 -1.98
C THR A 183 2.02 -7.39 -0.91
N SER A 184 0.77 -7.84 -1.08
CA SER A 184 -0.25 -7.67 -0.04
C SER A 184 0.13 -8.41 1.25
N TRP A 185 0.60 -9.65 1.16
CA TRP A 185 1.04 -10.39 2.35
C TRP A 185 2.26 -9.76 3.01
N MET A 186 3.22 -9.25 2.23
CA MET A 186 4.35 -8.48 2.77
C MET A 186 3.88 -7.25 3.53
N LEU A 187 2.89 -6.50 3.02
CA LEU A 187 2.33 -5.35 3.72
C LEU A 187 1.57 -5.73 4.99
N ILE A 188 0.82 -6.84 4.99
CA ILE A 188 0.13 -7.33 6.19
C ILE A 188 1.15 -7.66 7.29
N ILE A 189 2.23 -8.33 6.91
CA ILE A 189 3.32 -8.68 7.82
C ILE A 189 4.03 -7.42 8.33
N LEU A 190 4.34 -6.47 7.44
CA LEU A 190 4.93 -5.18 7.82
C LEU A 190 4.03 -4.43 8.81
N THR A 191 2.73 -4.41 8.54
CA THR A 191 1.72 -3.78 9.40
C THR A 191 1.67 -4.43 10.78
N ALA A 192 1.81 -5.76 10.86
CA ALA A 192 1.94 -6.46 12.13
C ALA A 192 3.23 -6.08 12.88
N GLY A 193 4.35 -5.94 12.17
CA GLY A 193 5.62 -5.47 12.73
C GLY A 193 5.55 -4.03 13.27
N MET A 194 4.83 -3.14 12.58
CA MET A 194 4.56 -1.78 13.06
C MET A 194 3.69 -1.80 14.32
N ALA A 195 2.69 -2.67 14.41
CA ALA A 195 1.87 -2.79 15.61
C ALA A 195 2.67 -3.28 16.83
N ALA A 196 3.63 -4.19 16.62
CA ALA A 196 4.56 -4.61 17.68
C ALA A 196 5.41 -3.43 18.18
N GLN A 197 5.96 -2.62 17.27
CA GLN A 197 6.71 -1.40 17.63
C GLN A 197 5.82 -0.37 18.36
N GLY A 198 4.57 -0.20 17.93
CA GLY A 198 3.60 0.66 18.61
C GLY A 198 3.32 0.19 20.05
N ALA A 199 3.27 -1.12 20.27
CA ALA A 199 3.15 -1.69 21.61
C ALA A 199 4.38 -1.38 22.48
N ASN A 200 5.60 -1.40 21.91
CA ASN A 200 6.81 -1.02 22.63
C ASN A 200 6.80 0.44 23.11
N PHE A 201 6.35 1.38 22.26
CA PHE A 201 6.18 2.77 22.67
C PHE A 201 5.17 2.91 23.82
N LEU A 202 4.09 2.11 23.82
CA LEU A 202 3.12 2.11 24.93
C LEU A 202 3.67 1.49 26.22
N ILE A 203 4.57 0.49 26.13
CA ILE A 203 5.29 -0.05 27.30
C ILE A 203 6.25 1.00 27.85
N ALA A 204 7.02 1.66 26.99
CA ALA A 204 7.95 2.74 27.35
C ALA A 204 7.22 3.93 28.01
N ALA A 205 6.01 4.25 27.54
CA ALA A 205 5.13 5.25 28.14
C ALA A 205 4.49 4.82 29.48
N GLY A 206 4.68 3.57 29.93
CA GLY A 206 4.05 3.01 31.13
C GLY A 206 2.55 2.76 31.00
N VAL A 207 2.01 2.78 29.77
CA VAL A 207 0.58 2.56 29.50
C VAL A 207 0.24 1.07 29.45
N LEU A 208 1.15 0.25 28.90
CA LEU A 208 0.98 -1.20 28.82
C LEU A 208 1.89 -1.92 29.82
N PRO A 209 1.39 -2.96 30.51
CA PRO A 209 2.22 -3.80 31.36
C PRO A 209 3.15 -4.67 30.50
N GLU A 210 4.38 -4.84 30.96
CA GLU A 210 5.32 -5.77 30.35
C GLU A 210 4.93 -7.20 30.75
N LEU A 211 4.10 -7.87 29.94
CA LEU A 211 3.59 -9.22 30.26
C LEU A 211 4.71 -10.23 30.51
N MET A 212 5.76 -10.14 29.69
CA MET A 212 6.97 -10.94 29.78
C MET A 212 8.08 -10.11 29.15
N SER A 213 9.15 -9.86 29.90
CA SER A 213 10.26 -9.01 29.45
C SER A 213 11.03 -9.61 28.28
N GLN A 214 11.06 -10.93 28.19
CA GLN A 214 11.68 -11.62 27.07
C GLN A 214 11.04 -12.99 26.85
N VAL A 215 10.47 -13.19 25.66
CA VAL A 215 9.86 -14.48 25.30
C VAL A 215 10.91 -15.46 24.78
N TRP A 216 11.86 -14.97 23.99
CA TRP A 216 13.00 -15.75 23.50
C TRP A 216 14.25 -14.91 23.29
N ASP A 217 15.40 -15.56 23.12
CA ASP A 217 16.64 -14.93 22.66
C ASP A 217 17.17 -15.65 21.42
N THR A 218 17.09 -15.00 20.27
CA THR A 218 17.68 -15.49 19.01
C THR A 218 18.91 -14.68 18.59
N SER A 219 19.38 -13.77 19.44
CA SER A 219 20.51 -12.87 19.14
C SER A 219 21.83 -13.61 18.88
N ALA A 220 21.97 -14.84 19.39
CA ALA A 220 23.13 -15.69 19.15
C ALA A 220 23.23 -16.20 17.70
N PHE A 221 22.10 -16.35 17.00
CA PHE A 221 22.06 -16.87 15.63
C PHE A 221 21.79 -15.76 14.61
N ILE A 222 20.83 -14.89 14.92
CA ILE A 222 20.44 -13.76 14.09
C ILE A 222 20.41 -12.53 15.00
N PRO A 223 21.53 -11.82 15.10
CA PRO A 223 21.58 -10.57 15.84
C PRO A 223 20.58 -9.57 15.24
N GLY A 224 20.02 -8.69 16.07
CA GLY A 224 19.16 -7.60 15.58
C GLY A 224 19.92 -6.53 14.80
N HIS A 225 21.24 -6.60 14.80
CA HIS A 225 22.14 -5.71 14.07
C HIS A 225 22.75 -6.43 12.86
N GLY A 226 23.07 -5.67 11.81
CA GLY A 226 23.66 -6.21 10.60
C GLY A 226 22.61 -6.60 9.57
N PHE A 227 23.07 -6.79 8.33
CA PHE A 227 22.21 -6.83 7.15
C PHE A 227 21.03 -7.81 7.26
N VAL A 228 21.27 -9.04 7.71
CA VAL A 228 20.22 -10.08 7.80
C VAL A 228 19.21 -9.76 8.90
N GLY A 229 19.68 -9.36 10.08
CA GLY A 229 18.84 -8.99 11.22
C GLY A 229 17.94 -7.81 10.88
N GLU A 230 18.52 -6.71 10.41
CA GLU A 230 17.80 -5.50 10.01
C GLU A 230 16.80 -5.77 8.89
N THR A 231 17.17 -6.61 7.90
CA THR A 231 16.28 -7.00 6.81
C THR A 231 15.08 -7.79 7.36
N LEU A 232 15.28 -8.72 8.29
CA LEU A 232 14.19 -9.47 8.92
C LEU A 232 13.34 -8.58 9.84
N SER A 233 13.96 -7.69 10.62
CA SER A 233 13.24 -6.74 11.48
C SER A 233 12.29 -5.89 10.65
N VAL A 234 12.74 -5.50 9.47
CA VAL A 234 11.97 -4.69 8.54
C VAL A 234 10.91 -5.48 7.76
N LEU A 235 11.27 -6.63 7.18
CA LEU A 235 10.37 -7.37 6.29
C LEU A 235 9.29 -8.12 7.06
N ILE A 236 9.64 -8.63 8.24
CA ILE A 236 8.77 -9.50 9.03
C ILE A 236 8.55 -9.03 10.47
N GLY A 237 9.00 -7.83 10.84
CA GLY A 237 8.87 -7.36 12.22
C GLY A 237 9.69 -8.18 13.22
N TYR A 238 10.78 -8.80 12.78
CA TYR A 238 11.61 -9.64 13.63
C TYR A 238 12.35 -8.82 14.71
N THR A 239 12.15 -9.22 15.96
CA THR A 239 12.94 -8.75 17.11
C THR A 239 13.70 -9.95 17.67
N PRO A 240 15.03 -9.85 17.89
CA PRO A 240 15.81 -10.94 18.47
C PRO A 240 15.44 -11.26 19.92
N ARG A 241 14.84 -10.29 20.62
CA ARG A 241 14.35 -10.37 22.00
C ARG A 241 12.98 -9.69 22.11
N PRO A 242 11.90 -10.31 21.61
CA PRO A 242 10.59 -9.68 21.66
C PRO A 242 10.00 -9.78 23.07
N THR A 243 9.29 -8.72 23.46
CA THR A 243 8.44 -8.76 24.65
C THR A 243 7.16 -9.55 24.40
N GLY A 244 6.51 -10.01 25.48
CA GLY A 244 5.23 -10.72 25.37
C GLY A 244 4.15 -9.88 24.68
N MET A 245 4.15 -8.57 24.94
CA MET A 245 3.17 -7.64 24.36
C MET A 245 3.39 -7.40 22.87
N GLU A 246 4.65 -7.27 22.42
CA GLU A 246 4.96 -7.19 20.99
C GLU A 246 4.36 -8.36 20.21
N LEU A 247 4.52 -9.60 20.71
CA LEU A 247 4.01 -10.79 20.04
C LEU A 247 2.49 -10.82 20.00
N VAL A 248 1.81 -10.41 21.07
CA VAL A 248 0.34 -10.33 21.11
C VAL A 248 -0.15 -9.35 20.04
N PHE A 249 0.42 -8.15 19.98
CA PHE A 249 0.05 -7.15 18.99
C PHE A 249 0.36 -7.63 17.56
N TYR A 250 1.56 -8.16 17.32
CA TYR A 250 1.95 -8.72 16.03
C TYR A 250 0.97 -9.80 15.56
N CYS A 251 0.70 -10.81 16.41
CA CYS A 251 -0.18 -11.91 16.06
C CYS A 251 -1.63 -11.45 15.87
N SER A 252 -2.10 -10.51 16.70
CA SER A 252 -3.47 -9.97 16.60
C SER A 252 -3.71 -9.24 15.28
N VAL A 253 -2.77 -8.40 14.83
CA VAL A 253 -2.86 -7.67 13.56
C VAL A 253 -2.68 -8.62 12.38
N LEU A 254 -1.70 -9.51 12.44
CA LEU A 254 -1.48 -10.51 11.40
C LEU A 254 -2.72 -11.39 11.19
N PHE A 255 -3.34 -11.85 12.28
CA PHE A 255 -4.55 -12.66 12.24
C PHE A 255 -5.76 -11.86 11.74
N SER A 256 -6.05 -10.70 12.32
CA SER A 256 -7.24 -9.90 11.98
C SER A 256 -7.20 -9.41 10.53
N VAL A 257 -6.09 -8.80 10.09
CA VAL A 257 -5.94 -8.27 8.73
C VAL A 257 -5.80 -9.42 7.74
N GLY A 258 -5.01 -10.45 8.06
CA GLY A 258 -4.81 -11.62 7.21
C GLY A 258 -6.09 -12.44 6.99
N LEU A 259 -6.89 -12.62 8.03
CA LEU A 259 -8.20 -13.27 7.94
C LEU A 259 -9.16 -12.45 7.06
N THR A 260 -9.26 -11.15 7.32
CA THR A 260 -10.12 -10.25 6.53
C THR A 260 -9.73 -10.27 5.05
N TYR A 261 -8.43 -10.20 4.76
CA TYR A 261 -7.89 -10.30 3.40
C TYR A 261 -8.26 -11.62 2.70
N LYS A 262 -8.21 -12.76 3.41
CA LYS A 262 -8.62 -14.07 2.87
C LYS A 262 -10.11 -14.19 2.66
N LEU A 263 -10.93 -13.69 3.58
CA LEU A 263 -12.39 -13.77 3.50
C LEU A 263 -12.93 -12.98 2.31
N ILE A 264 -12.43 -11.76 2.08
CA ILE A 264 -12.83 -10.94 0.93
C ILE A 264 -12.44 -11.60 -0.41
N GLY A 265 -11.28 -12.25 -0.45
CA GLY A 265 -10.81 -12.97 -1.65
C GLY A 265 -11.62 -14.26 -1.96
N SER A 266 -12.36 -14.79 -1.00
CA SER A 266 -13.07 -16.08 -1.11
C SER A 266 -14.56 -15.93 -1.45
N ALA A 267 -15.10 -14.71 -1.48
CA ALA A 267 -16.47 -14.46 -1.90
C ALA A 267 -16.63 -14.79 -3.41
N LYS A 268 -17.04 -16.03 -3.72
CA LYS A 268 -17.43 -16.42 -5.08
C LYS A 268 -18.59 -15.53 -5.53
N PRO A 269 -18.61 -15.06 -6.80
CA PRO A 269 -19.79 -14.39 -7.32
C PRO A 269 -20.96 -15.38 -7.22
N LYS A 270 -22.05 -14.98 -6.56
CA LYS A 270 -23.33 -15.70 -6.66
C LYS A 270 -23.65 -15.76 -8.16
N LEU A 271 -23.53 -16.94 -8.76
CA LEU A 271 -24.12 -17.19 -10.07
C LEU A 271 -25.60 -16.86 -9.91
N ALA A 272 -26.01 -15.73 -10.47
CA ALA A 272 -27.40 -15.51 -10.78
C ALA A 272 -27.77 -16.61 -11.77
N LEU A 273 -28.41 -17.67 -11.26
CA LEU A 273 -29.05 -18.67 -12.09
C LEU A 273 -30.09 -17.90 -12.91
N GLN A 274 -29.73 -17.57 -14.14
CA GLN A 274 -30.70 -17.27 -15.18
C GLN A 274 -31.58 -18.52 -15.29
N SER A 275 -32.77 -18.45 -14.71
CA SER A 275 -33.89 -19.26 -15.19
C SER A 275 -34.19 -18.79 -16.60
N VAL A 276 -33.42 -19.30 -17.57
CA VAL A 276 -33.92 -19.45 -18.94
C VAL A 276 -34.97 -20.55 -18.85
N ALA A 277 -36.16 -20.18 -18.38
CA ALA A 277 -37.36 -20.95 -18.65
C ALA A 277 -37.64 -20.74 -20.13
N VAL A 278 -37.07 -21.63 -20.94
CA VAL A 278 -37.54 -21.92 -22.29
C VAL A 278 -38.99 -22.36 -22.16
N GLY A 279 -39.92 -21.43 -22.32
CA GLY A 279 -41.32 -21.71 -22.62
C GLY A 279 -41.43 -21.96 -24.13
N VAL A 280 -41.37 -23.23 -24.51
CA VAL A 280 -41.74 -23.72 -25.84
C VAL A 280 -43.21 -23.35 -26.10
N PRO A 281 -43.59 -22.79 -27.27
CA PRO A 281 -44.99 -22.71 -27.64
C PRO A 281 -45.48 -24.11 -28.03
N ALA A 282 -46.42 -24.64 -27.25
CA ALA A 282 -47.24 -25.76 -27.68
C ALA A 282 -48.61 -25.20 -28.10
N GLU A 283 -48.92 -25.46 -29.37
CA GLU A 283 -50.21 -25.34 -30.05
C GLU A 283 -50.67 -23.94 -30.52
#